data_AF-A0AAF0M7J5-F1
#
_entry.id   AF-A0AAF0M7J5-F1
#
_cell.length_a   1.000
_cell.length_b   1.000
_cell.length_c   1.000
_cell.angle_alpha   90.00
_cell.angle_beta   90.00
_cell.angle_gamma   90.00
#
_symmetry.space_group_name_H-M   'P 1'
#
loop_
_entity.id
_entity.type
_entity.pdbx_description
1 polymer ?
#
loop_
_entity_poly.entity_id
_entity_poly.type
_entity_poly.pdbx_seq_one_letter_code
_entity_poly.pdbx_strand_id
1 'polypeptide(L)'
;MTEAFDTIRAGYTACIVDAQAAGEVEADADAEALGTYFCAVIEGMGAIGRGGTSRAALLQVGIASLAALPITPLGAEHLGTADGPWD
;
A
#
# COMPACT_ATOMS: atom_id res chain seq x y z
N MET A 1 -20.08 2.18 8.57
CA MET A 1 -18.83 2.09 7.80
C MET A 1 -17.77 1.68 8.77
N THR A 2 -17.66 0.38 9.05
CA THR A 2 -16.98 -0.06 10.27
C THR A 2 -16.27 -1.39 10.04
N GLU A 3 -16.95 -2.54 9.89
CA GLU A 3 -16.24 -3.83 9.81
C GLU A 3 -15.43 -4.06 8.53
N ALA A 4 -15.96 -3.70 7.36
CA ALA A 4 -15.24 -3.91 6.10
C ALA A 4 -13.99 -3.02 6.00
N PHE A 5 -14.08 -1.79 6.51
CA PHE A 5 -12.95 -0.87 6.55
C PHE A 5 -11.88 -1.35 7.54
N ASP A 6 -12.29 -1.80 8.73
CA ASP A 6 -11.37 -2.37 9.72
C ASP A 6 -10.71 -3.65 9.22
N THR A 7 -11.43 -4.49 8.47
CA THR A 7 -10.88 -5.70 7.86
C THR A 7 -9.80 -5.37 6.83
N ILE A 8 -10.05 -4.39 5.95
CA ILE A 8 -9.08 -3.97 4.93
C ILE A 8 -7.84 -3.34 5.60
N ARG A 9 -8.06 -2.47 6.60
CA ARG A 9 -6.98 -1.85 7.37
C ARG A 9 -6.12 -2.90 8.07
N ALA A 10 -6.74 -3.86 8.73
CA ALA A 10 -6.03 -4.97 9.38
C ALA A 10 -5.23 -5.80 8.38
N GLY A 11 -5.77 -6.05 7.18
CA GLY A 11 -5.05 -6.72 6.10
C GLY A 11 -3.79 -5.96 5.68
N TYR A 12 -3.88 -4.64 5.46
CA TYR A 12 -2.72 -3.82 5.15
C TYR A 12 -1.69 -3.82 6.28
N THR A 13 -2.13 -3.62 7.52
CA THR A 13 -1.24 -3.64 8.68
C THR A 13 -0.52 -4.98 8.81
N ALA A 14 -1.22 -6.11 8.62
CA ALA A 14 -0.61 -7.44 8.64
C ALA A 14 0.46 -7.60 7.55
N CYS A 15 0.16 -7.21 6.31
CA CYS A 15 1.14 -7.25 5.23
C CYS A 15 2.39 -6.41 5.52
N ILE A 16 2.23 -5.23 6.12
CA ILE A 16 3.36 -4.37 6.49
C ILE A 16 4.19 -5.02 7.60
N VAL A 17 3.55 -5.59 8.61
CA VAL A 17 4.23 -6.31 9.70
C VAL A 17 4.99 -7.53 9.17
N ASP A 18 4.42 -8.28 8.23
CA ASP A 18 5.11 -9.40 7.59
C ASP A 18 6.36 -8.93 6.82
N ALA A 19 6.25 -7.82 6.09
CA ALA A 19 7.38 -7.21 5.38
C ALA A 19 8.46 -6.66 6.35
N GLN A 20 8.06 -6.13 7.51
CA GLN A 20 8.98 -5.74 8.58
C GLN A 20 9.71 -6.96 9.16
N ALA A 21 9.00 -8.07 9.39
CA ALA A 21 9.61 -9.32 9.86
C ALA A 21 10.59 -9.91 8.83
N ALA A 22 10.34 -9.70 7.54
CA ALA A 22 11.25 -10.06 6.45
C ALA A 22 12.44 -9.06 6.29
N GLY A 23 12.41 -7.92 6.97
CA GLY A 23 13.43 -6.87 6.85
C GLY A 23 13.30 -6.00 5.59
N GLU A 24 12.16 -6.08 4.89
CA GLU A 24 11.89 -5.36 3.63
C GLU A 24 11.33 -3.95 3.87
N VAL A 25 10.69 -3.73 5.03
CA VAL A 25 10.20 -2.43 5.50
C VAL A 25 10.88 -2.09 6.84
N GLU A 26 11.17 -0.81 7.06
CA GLU A 26 11.78 -0.33 8.31
C GLU A 26 10.98 -0.78 9.54
N ALA A 27 11.67 -1.36 10.52
CA ALA A 27 11.05 -2.02 11.67
C ALA A 27 10.35 -1.05 12.64
N ASP A 28 10.69 0.23 12.61
CA ASP A 28 10.09 1.29 13.43
C ASP A 28 8.95 2.03 12.71
N ALA A 29 8.64 1.66 11.47
CA ALA A 29 7.52 2.23 10.74
C ALA A 29 6.19 1.88 11.41
N ASP A 30 5.31 2.88 11.54
CA ASP A 30 3.99 2.70 12.11
C ASP A 30 3.06 1.97 11.11
N ALA A 31 2.96 0.65 11.27
CA ALA A 31 2.16 -0.21 10.40
C ALA A 31 0.64 0.07 10.49
N GLU A 32 0.14 0.59 11.61
CA GLU A 32 -1.28 0.95 11.75
C GLU A 32 -1.59 2.26 11.02
N ALA A 33 -0.70 3.25 11.17
CA ALA A 33 -0.81 4.51 10.43
C ALA A 33 -0.70 4.28 8.91
N LEU A 34 0.24 3.43 8.46
CA LEU A 34 0.40 3.07 7.05
C LEU A 34 -0.80 2.28 6.52
N GLY A 35 -1.34 1.33 7.28
CA GLY A 35 -2.58 0.63 6.89
C GLY A 35 -3.76 1.60 6.73
N THR A 36 -3.89 2.56 7.65
CA THR A 36 -4.89 3.63 7.57
C THR A 36 -4.68 4.54 6.36
N TYR A 37 -3.42 4.88 6.05
CA TYR A 37 -3.05 5.66 4.87
C TYR A 37 -3.53 4.98 3.58
N PHE A 38 -3.27 3.69 3.40
CA PHE A 38 -3.69 2.98 2.18
C PHE A 38 -5.21 2.88 2.06
N CYS A 39 -5.93 2.71 3.16
CA CYS A 39 -7.39 2.82 3.16
C CYS A 39 -7.86 4.20 2.70
N ALA A 40 -7.26 5.28 3.21
CA ALA A 40 -7.59 6.64 2.80
C ALA A 40 -7.30 6.90 1.31
N VAL A 41 -6.19 6.38 0.80
CA VAL A 41 -5.82 6.46 -0.63
C VAL A 41 -6.87 5.77 -1.50
N ILE A 42 -7.27 4.54 -1.17
CA ILE A 42 -8.27 3.78 -1.95
C ILE A 42 -9.63 4.46 -1.95
N GLU A 43 -10.09 4.94 -0.78
CA GLU A 43 -11.36 5.66 -0.70
C GLU A 43 -11.31 6.98 -1.49
N GLY A 44 -10.19 7.71 -1.42
CA GLY A 44 -9.95 8.91 -2.21
C GLY A 44 -9.95 8.63 -3.71
N MET A 45 -9.28 7.55 -4.14
CA MET A 45 -9.29 7.07 -5.53
C MET A 45 -10.70 6.71 -6.00
N GLY A 46 -11.50 6.05 -5.14
CA GLY A 46 -12.90 5.75 -5.42
C GLY A 46 -13.75 7.01 -5.60
N ALA A 47 -13.53 8.03 -4.76
CA ALA A 47 -14.24 9.31 -4.84
C ALA A 47 -13.92 10.09 -6.12
N ILE A 48 -12.63 10.28 -6.44
CA ILE A 48 -12.22 11.02 -7.65
C ILE A 48 -12.52 10.22 -8.93
N GLY A 49 -12.47 8.89 -8.87
CA GLY A 49 -12.90 8.01 -9.96
C GLY A 49 -14.38 8.21 -10.31
N ARG A 50 -15.27 8.28 -9.30
CA ARG A 50 -16.69 8.67 -9.51
C ARG A 50 -16.83 10.08 -10.09
N GLY A 51 -15.88 10.97 -9.82
CA GLY A 51 -15.78 12.31 -10.40
C GLY A 51 -15.24 12.36 -11.83
N GLY A 52 -14.94 11.22 -12.46
CA GLY A 52 -14.50 11.14 -13.86
C GLY A 52 -12.98 11.13 -14.05
N THR A 53 -12.18 10.98 -12.99
CA THR A 53 -10.73 10.75 -13.13
C THR A 53 -10.47 9.48 -13.94
N SER A 54 -9.57 9.56 -14.93
CA SER A 54 -9.28 8.44 -15.82
C SER A 54 -8.61 7.28 -15.07
N ARG A 55 -8.81 6.05 -15.57
CA ARG A 55 -8.13 4.85 -15.03
C ARG A 55 -6.61 5.02 -15.01
N ALA A 56 -6.03 5.61 -16.06
CA ALA A 56 -4.58 5.84 -16.14
C ALA A 56 -4.11 6.77 -15.01
N ALA A 57 -4.83 7.84 -14.72
CA ALA A 57 -4.50 8.74 -13.61
C ALA A 57 -4.65 8.04 -12.25
N LEU A 58 -5.71 7.24 -12.05
CA LEU A 58 -5.88 6.46 -10.81
C LEU A 58 -4.74 5.45 -10.60
N LEU A 59 -4.27 4.79 -11.66
CA LEU A 59 -3.11 3.91 -11.57
C LEU A 59 -1.84 4.66 -11.15
N GLN A 60 -1.62 5.86 -11.68
CA GLN A 60 -0.48 6.69 -11.28
C GLN A 60 -0.58 7.11 -9.80
N VAL A 61 -1.79 7.37 -9.28
CA VAL A 61 -1.99 7.62 -7.84
C VAL A 61 -1.61 6.39 -7.02
N GLY A 62 -2.08 5.20 -7.42
CA GLY A 62 -1.73 3.94 -6.76
C GLY A 62 -0.22 3.70 -6.72
N ILE A 63 0.46 3.84 -7.86
CA ILE A 63 1.92 3.70 -7.94
C ILE A 63 2.64 4.74 -7.06
N ALA A 64 2.24 6.01 -7.14
CA ALA A 64 2.84 7.07 -6.34
C ALA A 64 2.65 6.87 -4.83
N SER A 65 1.52 6.27 -4.41
CA SER A 65 1.25 6.01 -3.00
C SER A 65 2.23 5.02 -2.36
N LEU A 66 2.86 4.15 -3.16
CA LEU A 66 3.86 3.20 -2.66
C LEU A 66 5.11 3.89 -2.13
N ALA A 67 5.38 5.14 -2.54
CA ALA A 67 6.48 5.93 -2.01
C ALA A 67 6.32 6.31 -0.52
N ALA A 68 5.13 6.12 0.07
CA ALA A 68 4.91 6.30 1.49
C ALA A 68 5.47 5.15 2.34
N LEU A 69 5.77 3.98 1.73
CA LEU A 69 6.39 2.88 2.44
C LEU A 69 7.88 3.18 2.69
N PRO A 70 8.36 3.09 3.94
CA PRO A 70 9.78 3.18 4.25
C PRO A 70 10.45 1.84 3.91
N ILE A 71 10.75 1.65 2.64
CA ILE A 71 11.35 0.42 2.12
C ILE A 71 12.84 0.40 2.44
N THR A 72 13.33 -0.69 3.00
CA THR A 72 14.76 -0.87 3.27
C THR A 72 15.53 -1.14 1.97
N PRO A 73 16.88 -1.10 1.98
CA PRO A 73 17.66 -1.55 0.82
C PRO A 73 17.35 -2.99 0.38
N LEU A 74 17.07 -3.89 1.33
CA LEU A 74 16.66 -5.28 1.05
C LEU A 74 15.30 -5.31 0.34
N GLY A 75 14.32 -4.56 0.85
CA GLY A 75 13.01 -4.47 0.20
C GLY A 75 13.09 -3.90 -1.21
N ALA A 76 13.94 -2.90 -1.44
CA ALA A 76 14.17 -2.34 -2.77
C ALA A 76 14.80 -3.36 -3.75
N GLU A 77 15.74 -4.18 -3.26
CA GLU A 77 16.32 -5.29 -4.03
C GLU A 77 15.25 -6.33 -4.40
N HIS A 78 14.40 -6.73 -3.44
CA HIS A 78 13.33 -7.70 -3.68
C HIS A 78 12.24 -7.18 -4.62
N LEU A 79 11.91 -5.88 -4.56
CA LEU A 79 11.00 -5.24 -5.51
C LEU A 79 11.54 -5.20 -6.94
N GLY A 80 12.87 -5.08 -7.10
CA GLY A 80 13.53 -5.02 -8.40
C GLY A 80 13.88 -6.38 -9.01
N THR A 81 13.74 -7.48 -8.27
CA THR A 81 14.21 -8.82 -8.68
C THR A 81 13.08 -9.79 -9.06
N ALA A 82 11.84 -9.48 -8.70
CA ALA A 82 10.69 -10.25 -9.13
C ALA A 82 10.01 -9.55 -10.33
N ASP A 83 10.27 -10.04 -11.54
CA ASP A 83 9.16 -10.25 -12.47
C ASP A 83 8.20 -11.18 -11.72
N GLY A 84 7.31 -10.61 -10.90
CA GLY A 84 6.30 -11.39 -10.21
C GLY A 84 5.48 -12.15 -11.25
N PRO A 85 4.83 -13.27 -10.88
CA PRO A 85 3.97 -14.03 -11.78
C PRO A 85 2.68 -13.24 -12.06
N TRP A 86 2.82 -12.12 -12.75
CA TRP A 86 1.74 -11.23 -13.17
C TRP A 86 1.20 -11.62 -14.57
N ASP A 87 1.50 -12.84 -15.01
CA ASP A 87 0.96 -13.48 -16.21
C ASP A 87 -0.53 -13.86 -16.04
#